data_AF-A0A6J0V833-F1
#
_entry.id   AF-A0A6J0V833-F1
#
_cell.length_a   1.000
_cell.length_b   1.000
_cell.length_c   1.000
_cell.angle_alpha   90.00
_cell.angle_beta   90.00
_cell.angle_gamma   90.00
#
_symmetry.space_group_name_H-M   'P 1'
#
loop_
_entity.id
_entity.type
_entity.pdbx_description
1 polymer ?
#
loop_
_entity_poly.entity_id
_entity_poly.type
_entity_poly.pdbx_seq_one_letter_code
_entity_poly.pdbx_strand_id
1 'polypeptide(L)'
;MAIFTNLVLCLLGIIFTNPFLGAEADTCAREWLQNQGNCYAYFDHPLSWQEAEIECQSYGRGAHLASVLTKAETLLVAEHISTYQQQPSNVWIGLHDVRQTRKWRWADESTYNYKAWMNGQPDNYRQNEHCVELRFSTGFTQWNDAECKKRNAYICKHEL
;
A
#
# COMPACT_ATOMS: atom_id res chain seq x y z
N MET A 1 -14.53 -75.53 -12.56
CA MET A 1 -14.52 -74.55 -11.45
C MET A 1 -13.57 -73.44 -11.86
N ALA A 2 -13.96 -72.19 -12.10
CA ALA A 2 -15.11 -71.42 -11.65
C ALA A 2 -15.69 -70.54 -12.79
N ILE A 3 -16.98 -70.22 -12.66
CA ILE A 3 -17.72 -69.24 -13.47
C ILE A 3 -18.12 -68.11 -12.51
N PHE A 4 -17.88 -66.84 -12.88
CA PHE A 4 -18.61 -65.62 -12.50
C PHE A 4 -18.06 -64.49 -13.42
N THR A 5 -18.75 -63.53 -14.05
CA THR A 5 -20.14 -63.20 -14.43
C THR A 5 -20.04 -61.92 -15.29
N ASN A 6 -21.02 -61.64 -16.16
CA ASN A 6 -21.02 -60.60 -17.21
C ASN A 6 -21.31 -59.13 -16.76
N LEU A 7 -21.20 -58.21 -17.75
CA LEU A 7 -21.89 -56.92 -18.04
C LEU A 7 -21.05 -55.62 -17.89
N VAL A 8 -20.66 -54.87 -18.95
CA VAL A 8 -21.43 -53.92 -19.83
C VAL A 8 -21.77 -52.62 -19.04
N LEU A 9 -21.48 -51.34 -19.39
CA LEU A 9 -21.43 -50.56 -20.65
C LEU A 9 -20.85 -49.13 -20.37
N CYS A 10 -20.65 -48.34 -21.44
CA CYS A 10 -20.60 -46.87 -21.56
C CYS A 10 -19.24 -46.15 -21.72
N LEU A 11 -18.84 -46.05 -23.00
CA LEU A 11 -18.61 -44.80 -23.75
C LEU A 11 -18.68 -43.49 -22.93
N LEU A 12 -17.60 -42.70 -22.96
CA LEU A 12 -17.56 -41.28 -23.36
C LEU A 12 -16.30 -40.61 -22.79
N GLY A 13 -15.63 -39.82 -23.62
CA GLY A 13 -14.35 -39.22 -23.32
C GLY A 13 -14.36 -38.34 -22.07
N ILE A 14 -13.24 -38.34 -21.36
CA ILE A 14 -12.90 -37.26 -20.45
C ILE A 14 -11.57 -36.73 -20.97
N ILE A 15 -11.69 -35.64 -21.74
CA ILE A 15 -10.63 -34.67 -21.99
C ILE A 15 -9.89 -34.56 -20.66
N PHE A 16 -8.59 -34.87 -20.62
CA PHE A 16 -7.77 -34.34 -19.53
C PHE A 16 -7.94 -32.83 -19.66
N THR A 17 -8.85 -32.27 -18.86
CA THR A 17 -8.98 -30.84 -18.68
C THR A 17 -7.64 -30.47 -18.10
N ASN A 18 -6.73 -30.10 -19.00
CA ASN A 18 -5.53 -29.41 -18.68
C ASN A 18 -6.02 -28.30 -17.76
N PRO A 19 -5.68 -28.29 -16.46
CA PRO A 19 -5.82 -27.07 -15.72
C PRO A 19 -4.72 -26.22 -16.34
N PHE A 20 -5.02 -25.57 -17.47
CA PHE A 20 -4.81 -24.15 -17.52
C PHE A 20 -5.45 -23.66 -16.23
N LEU A 21 -4.63 -23.66 -15.16
CA LEU A 21 -4.75 -22.74 -14.07
C LEU A 21 -4.93 -21.42 -14.80
N GLY A 22 -6.19 -21.02 -14.95
CA GLY A 22 -6.47 -19.62 -15.17
C GLY A 22 -5.76 -18.98 -14.00
N ALA A 23 -4.69 -18.25 -14.30
CA ALA A 23 -4.21 -17.26 -13.36
C ALA A 23 -5.43 -16.38 -13.12
N GLU A 24 -6.12 -16.58 -11.99
CA GLU A 24 -7.02 -15.56 -11.52
C GLU A 24 -6.14 -14.33 -11.40
N ALA A 25 -6.49 -13.29 -12.16
CA ALA A 25 -5.77 -12.04 -12.05
C ALA A 25 -5.96 -11.59 -10.61
N ASP A 26 -4.87 -11.54 -9.84
CA ASP A 26 -4.95 -11.03 -8.48
C ASP A 26 -5.53 -9.61 -8.53
N THR A 27 -6.58 -9.39 -7.75
CA THR A 27 -7.27 -8.10 -7.65
C THR A 27 -7.21 -7.61 -6.22
N CYS A 28 -7.22 -6.30 -6.07
CA CYS A 28 -7.22 -5.71 -4.74
C CYS A 28 -8.50 -6.08 -3.96
N ALA A 29 -8.39 -6.09 -2.63
CA ALA A 29 -9.56 -6.20 -1.78
C ALA A 29 -10.60 -5.11 -2.12
N ARG A 30 -11.87 -5.39 -1.83
CA ARG A 30 -12.95 -4.42 -2.08
C ARG A 30 -12.63 -3.08 -1.41
N GLU A 31 -12.89 -1.98 -2.11
CA GLU A 31 -12.58 -0.58 -1.73
C GLU A 31 -11.10 -0.17 -1.79
N TRP A 32 -10.16 -1.09 -2.06
CA TRP A 32 -8.77 -0.71 -2.33
C TRP A 32 -8.61 -0.29 -3.79
N LEU A 33 -7.88 0.80 -4.01
CA LEU A 33 -7.54 1.28 -5.33
C LEU A 33 -6.47 0.39 -5.96
N GLN A 34 -6.79 -0.25 -7.08
CA GLN A 34 -5.83 -1.02 -7.88
C GLN A 34 -5.16 -0.13 -8.94
N ASN A 35 -3.83 -0.08 -8.95
CA ASN A 35 -3.08 0.58 -10.01
C ASN A 35 -1.69 -0.06 -10.19
N GLN A 36 -1.36 -0.44 -11.43
CA GLN A 36 -0.04 -0.96 -11.81
C GLN A 36 0.48 -2.08 -10.88
N GLY A 37 -0.35 -3.09 -10.60
CA GLY A 37 0.05 -4.21 -9.72
C GLY A 37 0.15 -3.87 -8.24
N ASN A 38 -0.35 -2.70 -7.82
CA ASN A 38 -0.38 -2.28 -6.43
C ASN A 38 -1.81 -2.01 -5.98
N CYS A 39 -2.05 -2.18 -4.69
CA CYS A 39 -3.29 -1.86 -4.00
C CYS A 39 -3.05 -0.76 -2.98
N TYR A 40 -3.93 0.24 -2.95
CA TYR A 40 -3.85 1.37 -2.01
C TYR A 40 -5.16 1.50 -1.23
N ALA A 41 -5.07 1.83 0.06
CA ALA A 41 -6.23 2.18 0.87
C ALA A 41 -5.95 3.36 1.78
N TYR A 42 -6.83 4.36 1.72
CA TYR A 42 -6.82 5.53 2.59
C TYR A 42 -7.67 5.29 3.84
N PHE A 43 -7.14 5.72 4.99
CA PHE A 43 -7.82 5.64 6.28
C PHE A 43 -7.87 7.02 6.93
N ASP A 44 -9.08 7.50 7.20
CA ASP A 44 -9.35 8.85 7.70
C ASP A 44 -9.11 9.00 9.21
N HIS A 45 -9.08 7.90 9.97
CA HIS A 45 -8.89 7.96 11.42
C HIS A 45 -7.42 8.25 11.78
N PRO A 46 -7.17 9.21 12.68
CA PRO A 46 -5.81 9.70 12.90
C PRO A 46 -5.01 8.83 13.88
N LEU A 47 -3.82 8.41 13.44
CA LEU A 47 -2.86 7.58 14.17
C LEU A 47 -1.46 8.21 14.17
N SER A 48 -0.63 7.84 15.14
CA SER A 48 0.82 8.06 15.02
C SER A 48 1.40 7.24 13.87
N TRP A 49 2.57 7.65 13.36
CA TRP A 49 3.19 6.95 12.23
C TRP A 49 3.41 5.46 12.53
N GLN A 50 3.86 5.13 13.74
CA GLN A 50 4.09 3.75 14.15
C GLN A 50 2.79 2.94 14.27
N GLU A 51 1.73 3.54 14.82
CA GLU A 51 0.41 2.88 14.89
C GLU A 51 -0.15 2.62 13.48
N ALA A 52 -0.02 3.60 12.57
CA ALA A 52 -0.48 3.48 11.20
C ALA A 52 0.29 2.40 10.41
N GLU A 53 1.61 2.32 10.59
CA GLU A 53 2.43 1.25 9.99
C GLU A 53 2.01 -0.15 10.48
N ILE A 54 1.78 -0.30 11.79
CA ILE A 54 1.28 -1.57 12.37
C ILE A 54 -0.10 -1.91 11.79
N GLU A 55 -0.98 -0.93 11.62
CA GLU A 55 -2.29 -1.15 11.03
C GLU A 55 -2.19 -1.56 9.56
N CYS A 56 -1.33 -0.92 8.76
CA CYS A 56 -1.09 -1.34 7.38
C CYS A 56 -0.60 -2.79 7.29
N GLN A 57 0.36 -3.17 8.14
CA GLN A 57 0.88 -4.54 8.20
C GLN A 57 -0.17 -5.58 8.58
N SER A 58 -1.26 -5.17 9.24
CA SER A 58 -2.36 -6.08 9.62
C SER A 58 -3.20 -6.56 8.43
N TYR A 59 -3.16 -5.86 7.28
CA TYR A 59 -3.94 -6.22 6.09
C TYR A 59 -3.32 -7.34 5.25
N GLY A 60 -2.06 -7.72 5.52
CA GLY A 60 -1.43 -8.84 4.82
C GLY A 60 0.07 -8.72 4.74
N ARG A 61 0.71 -9.79 4.26
CA ARG A 61 2.15 -9.80 4.04
C ARG A 61 2.51 -8.79 2.93
N GLY A 62 3.48 -7.91 3.20
CA GLY A 62 3.92 -6.89 2.25
C GLY A 62 3.07 -5.63 2.24
N ALA A 63 2.06 -5.53 3.10
CA ALA A 63 1.32 -4.29 3.30
C ALA A 63 2.06 -3.37 4.29
N HIS A 64 2.26 -2.13 3.88
CA HIS A 64 2.99 -1.10 4.64
C HIS A 64 2.32 0.26 4.43
N LEU A 65 2.70 1.26 5.22
CA LEU A 65 2.45 2.64 4.82
C LEU A 65 3.05 2.89 3.44
N ALA A 66 2.31 3.60 2.59
CA ALA A 66 2.62 3.63 1.17
C ALA A 66 4.01 4.23 0.88
N SER A 67 4.80 3.52 0.09
CA SER A 67 5.87 4.13 -0.71
C SER A 67 5.26 5.00 -1.81
N VAL A 68 5.87 6.13 -2.13
CA VAL A 68 5.51 6.93 -3.31
C VAL A 68 6.76 7.10 -4.17
N LEU A 69 6.79 6.45 -5.32
CA LEU A 69 8.00 6.20 -6.11
C LEU A 69 8.03 6.96 -7.44
N THR A 70 6.92 7.58 -7.85
CA THR A 70 6.86 8.36 -9.08
C THR A 70 5.91 9.54 -8.96
N LYS A 71 6.05 10.51 -9.88
CA LYS A 71 5.09 11.62 -10.01
C LYS A 71 3.68 11.13 -10.36
N ALA A 72 3.57 10.07 -11.18
CA ALA A 72 2.26 9.50 -11.54
C ALA A 72 1.57 8.90 -10.30
N GLU A 73 2.32 8.17 -9.48
CA GLU A 73 1.83 7.62 -8.21
C GLU A 73 1.44 8.73 -7.22
N THR A 74 2.21 9.81 -7.12
CA THR A 74 1.84 10.99 -6.32
C THR A 74 0.46 11.52 -6.70
N LEU A 75 0.17 11.68 -7.99
CA LEU A 75 -1.12 12.21 -8.46
C LEU A 75 -2.26 11.23 -8.17
N LEU A 76 -2.04 9.94 -8.40
CA LEU A 76 -3.01 8.88 -8.11
C LEU A 76 -3.36 8.83 -6.61
N VAL A 77 -2.35 8.81 -5.74
CA VAL A 77 -2.51 8.81 -4.29
C VAL A 77 -3.23 10.09 -3.82
N ALA A 78 -2.83 11.25 -4.33
CA ALA A 78 -3.46 12.53 -3.99
C ALA A 78 -4.94 12.59 -4.39
N GLU A 79 -5.29 12.10 -5.57
CA GLU A 79 -6.67 12.02 -6.05
C GLU A 79 -7.50 11.06 -5.18
N HIS A 80 -6.94 9.89 -4.86
CA HIS A 80 -7.60 8.91 -4.00
C HIS A 80 -7.88 9.50 -2.61
N ILE A 81 -6.87 10.08 -1.95
CA ILE A 81 -7.04 10.74 -0.64
C ILE A 81 -8.10 11.85 -0.72
N SER A 82 -8.02 12.72 -1.72
CA SER A 82 -8.95 13.85 -1.88
C SER A 82 -10.40 13.40 -2.08
N THR A 83 -10.60 12.21 -2.65
CA THR A 83 -11.92 11.63 -2.88
C THR A 83 -12.58 11.14 -1.59
N TYR A 84 -11.78 10.58 -0.66
CA TYR A 84 -12.29 9.90 0.54
C TYR A 84 -12.11 10.67 1.84
N GLN A 85 -11.24 11.68 1.89
CA GLN A 85 -11.02 12.47 3.10
C GLN A 85 -12.27 13.26 3.48
N GLN A 86 -12.73 13.07 4.73
CA GLN A 86 -13.91 13.76 5.25
C GLN A 86 -13.55 14.99 6.07
N GLN A 87 -12.39 14.96 6.74
CA GLN A 87 -11.89 16.06 7.57
C GLN A 87 -10.47 16.44 7.16
N PRO A 88 -10.12 17.75 7.12
CA PRO A 88 -8.78 18.18 6.79
C PRO A 88 -7.72 17.56 7.70
N SER A 89 -6.84 16.76 7.12
CA SER A 89 -5.75 16.08 7.83
C SER A 89 -4.58 15.87 6.88
N ASN A 90 -3.35 15.92 7.40
CA ASN A 90 -2.19 15.42 6.65
C ASN A 90 -2.26 13.88 6.62
N VAL A 91 -1.47 13.26 5.73
CA VAL A 91 -1.54 11.81 5.52
C VAL A 91 -0.17 11.19 5.68
N TRP A 92 0.00 10.24 6.60
CA TRP A 92 1.24 9.48 6.73
C TRP A 92 1.52 8.62 5.49
N ILE A 93 2.79 8.59 5.10
CA ILE A 93 3.36 7.67 4.11
C ILE A 93 4.55 6.93 4.73
N GLY A 94 5.04 5.89 4.07
CA GLY A 94 6.02 4.96 4.65
C GLY A 94 7.45 5.50 4.78
N LEU A 95 7.72 6.76 4.43
CA LEU A 95 9.07 7.31 4.48
C LEU A 95 9.40 7.75 5.91
N HIS A 96 10.54 7.30 6.43
CA HIS A 96 11.01 7.66 7.76
C HIS A 96 12.55 7.65 7.87
N ASP A 97 13.08 8.32 8.89
CA ASP A 97 14.50 8.35 9.25
C ASP A 97 14.72 7.51 10.52
N VAL A 98 14.80 6.19 10.34
CA VAL A 98 14.92 5.16 11.40
C VAL A 98 15.94 5.53 12.47
N ARG A 99 17.09 6.07 12.04
CA ARG A 99 18.26 6.27 12.91
C ARG A 99 18.47 7.73 13.32
N GLN A 100 17.56 8.63 12.94
CA GLN A 100 17.70 10.08 13.17
C GLN A 100 19.03 10.62 12.59
N THR A 101 19.42 10.09 11.42
CA THR A 101 20.70 10.41 10.74
C THR A 101 20.51 11.22 9.47
N ARG A 102 19.30 11.72 9.21
CA ARG A 102 18.84 12.33 7.96
C ARG A 102 18.90 11.37 6.77
N LYS A 103 18.78 10.07 7.02
CA LYS A 103 18.80 9.03 5.98
C LYS A 103 17.43 8.36 5.90
N TRP A 104 16.67 8.82 4.91
CA TRP A 104 15.31 8.36 4.65
C TRP A 104 15.28 6.96 4.05
N ARG A 105 14.32 6.15 4.49
CA ARG A 105 14.00 4.81 3.98
C ARG A 105 12.50 4.62 3.93
N TRP A 106 12.02 3.82 3.00
CA TRP A 106 10.63 3.38 2.99
C TRP A 106 10.47 2.16 3.90
N ALA A 107 9.34 2.07 4.61
CA ALA A 107 9.02 0.95 5.49
C ALA A 107 8.89 -0.40 4.75
N ASP A 108 8.51 -0.36 3.48
CA ASP A 108 8.43 -1.52 2.57
C ASP A 108 9.78 -1.87 1.91
N GLU A 109 10.87 -1.19 2.29
CA GLU A 109 12.22 -1.32 1.72
C GLU A 109 12.33 -0.97 0.22
N SER A 110 11.34 -0.26 -0.34
CA SER A 110 11.42 0.31 -1.69
C SER A 110 12.62 1.24 -1.85
N THR A 111 13.08 1.40 -3.09
CA THR A 111 14.21 2.29 -3.38
C THR A 111 13.83 3.77 -3.23
N TYR A 112 14.57 4.51 -2.40
CA TYR A 112 14.38 5.96 -2.22
C TYR A 112 15.09 6.78 -3.32
N ASN A 113 14.51 6.84 -4.52
CA ASN A 113 15.04 7.59 -5.67
C ASN A 113 14.16 8.79 -6.10
N TYR A 114 12.84 8.72 -5.87
CA TYR A 114 11.89 9.80 -6.11
C TYR A 114 11.72 10.68 -4.86
N LYS A 115 11.52 11.97 -5.07
CA LYS A 115 11.39 12.97 -4.02
C LYS A 115 10.33 14.00 -4.40
N ALA A 116 9.42 14.30 -3.48
CA ALA A 116 8.43 15.36 -3.64
C ALA A 116 8.36 16.28 -2.40
N TRP A 117 9.50 16.57 -1.76
CA TRP A 117 9.56 17.48 -0.63
C TRP A 117 8.99 18.86 -0.96
N MET A 118 8.28 19.45 0.01
CA MET A 118 7.95 20.88 -0.03
C MET A 118 9.21 21.73 -0.06
N ASN A 119 9.09 22.95 -0.59
CA ASN A 119 10.18 23.92 -0.52
C ASN A 119 10.58 24.15 0.95
N GLY A 120 11.86 23.98 1.26
CA GLY A 120 12.41 24.09 2.62
C GLY A 120 12.44 22.77 3.40
N GLN A 121 11.83 21.69 2.90
CA GLN A 121 11.82 20.39 3.57
C GLN A 121 12.84 19.39 2.98
N PRO A 122 13.33 18.41 3.79
CA PRO A 122 13.06 18.24 5.22
C PRO A 122 13.90 19.14 6.13
N ASP A 123 13.28 19.81 7.11
CA ASP A 123 13.94 20.79 7.99
C ASP A 123 14.30 20.21 9.38
N ASN A 124 13.67 19.10 9.78
CA ASN A 124 13.69 18.53 11.13
C ASN A 124 13.41 19.59 12.19
N TYR A 125 12.26 20.24 12.09
CA TYR A 125 11.85 21.28 13.02
C TYR A 125 12.01 20.82 14.48
N ARG A 126 12.69 21.66 15.29
CA ARG A 126 13.05 21.35 16.70
C ARG A 126 13.82 20.04 16.92
N GLN A 127 14.47 19.53 15.88
CA GLN A 127 15.22 18.28 15.91
C GLN A 127 14.37 17.04 16.27
N ASN A 128 13.08 17.03 15.91
CA ASN A 128 12.15 15.97 16.29
C ASN A 128 11.18 15.55 15.15
N GLU A 129 11.57 15.69 13.89
CA GLU A 129 10.76 15.29 12.73
C GLU A 129 11.47 14.21 11.91
N HIS A 130 10.97 12.98 12.03
CA HIS A 130 11.62 11.76 11.53
C HIS A 130 10.68 10.85 10.74
N CYS A 131 9.42 11.24 10.56
CA CYS A 131 8.41 10.54 9.79
C CYS A 131 7.81 11.48 8.75
N VAL A 132 7.28 10.97 7.64
CA VAL A 132 6.88 11.83 6.52
C VAL A 132 5.39 11.79 6.26
N GLU A 133 4.80 12.97 6.12
CA GLU A 133 3.41 13.18 5.78
C GLU A 133 3.27 13.85 4.40
N LEU A 134 2.21 13.51 3.67
CA LEU A 134 1.67 14.30 2.58
C LEU A 134 0.91 15.50 3.16
N ARG A 135 1.21 16.69 2.66
CA ARG A 135 0.63 17.92 3.18
C ARG A 135 -0.70 18.26 2.54
N PHE A 136 -1.74 18.38 3.36
CA PHE A 136 -3.09 18.78 2.95
C PHE A 136 -3.08 20.07 2.12
N SER A 137 -2.32 21.08 2.55
CA SER A 137 -2.22 22.39 1.89
C SER A 137 -1.66 22.36 0.46
N THR A 138 -1.04 21.24 0.07
CA THR A 138 -0.47 21.03 -1.28
C THR A 138 -1.36 20.14 -2.15
N GLY A 139 -2.57 19.81 -1.68
CA GLY A 139 -3.41 18.78 -2.28
C GLY A 139 -2.71 17.41 -2.22
N PHE A 140 -1.98 17.13 -1.14
CA PHE A 140 -1.25 15.87 -0.91
C PHE A 140 -0.13 15.56 -1.93
N THR A 141 0.26 16.52 -2.76
CA THR A 141 1.28 16.30 -3.80
C THR A 141 2.71 16.47 -3.31
N GLN A 142 2.91 17.03 -2.12
CA GLN A 142 4.24 17.30 -1.57
C GLN A 142 4.40 16.82 -0.12
N TRP A 143 5.65 16.56 0.25
CA TRP A 143 6.04 15.90 1.49
C TRP A 143 6.58 16.88 2.51
N ASN A 144 6.37 16.54 3.77
CA ASN A 144 6.91 17.23 4.93
C ASN A 144 7.37 16.20 5.96
N ASP A 145 8.55 16.38 6.53
CA ASP A 145 8.94 15.62 7.71
C ASP A 145 8.19 16.16 8.93
N ALA A 146 7.73 15.27 9.78
CA ALA A 146 6.90 15.57 10.92
C ALA A 146 7.28 14.70 12.12
N GLU A 147 6.96 15.19 13.32
CA GLU A 147 7.07 14.42 14.54
C GLU A 147 6.19 13.15 14.45
N CYS A 148 6.82 11.99 14.57
CA CYS A 148 6.18 10.68 14.37
C CYS A 148 4.99 10.42 15.30
N LYS A 149 4.90 11.13 16.43
CA LYS A 149 3.81 11.03 17.40
C LYS A 149 2.58 11.87 17.05
N LYS A 150 2.67 12.77 16.05
CA LYS A 150 1.49 13.48 15.52
C LYS A 150 0.47 12.46 15.04
N ARG A 151 -0.82 12.80 15.20
CA ARG A 151 -1.92 11.93 14.76
C ARG A 151 -2.44 12.43 13.43
N ASN A 152 -2.20 11.67 12.36
CA ASN A 152 -2.61 11.98 11.00
C ASN A 152 -3.42 10.82 10.43
N ALA A 153 -4.24 11.11 9.42
CA ALA A 153 -4.75 10.07 8.52
C ALA A 153 -3.58 9.35 7.83
N TYR A 154 -3.81 8.25 7.14
CA TYR A 154 -2.72 7.48 6.53
C TYR A 154 -3.18 6.69 5.31
N ILE A 155 -2.21 6.29 4.49
CA ILE A 155 -2.46 5.47 3.30
C ILE A 155 -1.55 4.25 3.32
N CYS A 156 -2.16 3.07 3.16
CA CYS A 156 -1.46 1.81 3.03
C CYS A 156 -1.25 1.43 1.56
N LYS A 157 -0.21 0.64 1.29
CA LYS A 157 0.10 0.05 -0.01
C LYS A 157 0.54 -1.39 0.16
N HIS A 158 0.17 -2.25 -0.78
CA HIS A 158 0.84 -3.54 -0.99
C HIS A 158 0.90 -3.87 -2.50
N GLU A 159 1.87 -4.69 -2.89
CA GLU A 159 1.93 -5.28 -4.23
C GLU A 159 0.96 -6.48 -4.32
N LEU A 160 0.40 -6.71 -5.51
CA LEU A 160 -0.36 -7.92 -5.85
C LEU A 160 0.58 -9.09 -6.17
#